data_AF-A0A7C6D900-F1
#
_entry.id   AF-A0A7C6D900-F1
#
_cell.length_a   1.000
_cell.length_b   1.000
_cell.length_c   1.000
_cell.angle_alpha   90.00
_cell.angle_beta   90.00
_cell.angle_gamma   90.00
#
_symmetry.space_group_name_H-M   'P 1'
#
loop_
_entity.id
_entity.type
_entity.pdbx_description
1 polymer ?
#
loop_
_entity_poly.entity_id
_entity_poly.type
_entity_poly.pdbx_seq_one_letter_code
_entity_poly.pdbx_strand_id
1 'polypeptide(L)'
;MKYYKLFYDCENSDDAVLLEIDKKLLVFDIYDVEKRKIELDEWTDDMQASFDIANGHRITDYLVNNLDWFIVTDKLKRVIESMGNDGIQFLPIRAVSKDGSQVTDAYVVNIFNHVDAIDLENSVYDVFPVDENTNWISVVKYALKRNTVKYMDLFRLKDHFFPIFISERLKKAMEENEITGCAYMEVKVVDNDSISDDKLVKSKGDQSGKNTSDNDLDKFLQAEKASLEKLLGQMHALVSWAIIGFEMGGPVNIYRFPNTPYGTAFVTMELIEPDGSGPVPNRTGTYELIAFTKHPIETTDGPSSPFNRIESRIRKIFTRIANHSYDTRLDPGDTCEIPPDDSDEGFCLVLDEFKSEGNEFVINGRKHGLLLVIEVFRSEMEYAMEKGSNRLLDLLKEKGHYPYSDLDREPVV
;
A
#
# COMPACT_ATOMS: atom_id res chain seq x y z
N MET A 1 11.32 -15.34 -21.42
CA MET A 1 11.37 -15.48 -19.95
C MET A 1 10.64 -14.29 -19.37
N LYS A 2 9.67 -14.55 -18.48
CA LYS A 2 8.98 -13.50 -17.74
C LYS A 2 9.82 -13.03 -16.55
N TYR A 3 9.49 -11.85 -16.05
CA TYR A 3 10.09 -11.28 -14.85
C TYR A 3 8.98 -10.77 -13.94
N TYR A 4 9.29 -10.70 -12.66
CA TYR A 4 8.36 -10.29 -11.62
C TYR A 4 9.05 -9.32 -10.67
N LYS A 5 8.34 -8.29 -10.23
CA LYS A 5 8.69 -7.55 -9.03
C LYS A 5 8.33 -8.42 -7.82
N LEU A 6 9.29 -8.64 -6.93
CA LEU A 6 9.13 -9.35 -5.66
C LEU A 6 8.92 -8.33 -4.55
N PHE A 7 7.96 -8.60 -3.66
CA PHE A 7 7.71 -7.83 -2.45
C PHE A 7 7.14 -8.75 -1.36
N TYR A 8 7.14 -8.27 -0.12
CA TYR A 8 6.56 -8.99 1.00
C TYR A 8 5.04 -9.12 0.83
N ASP A 9 4.51 -10.32 1.08
CA ASP A 9 3.06 -10.57 1.02
C ASP A 9 2.37 -10.04 2.28
N CYS A 10 2.03 -8.75 2.27
CA CYS A 10 1.35 -8.12 3.41
C CYS A 10 -0.10 -8.58 3.58
N GLU A 11 -0.76 -9.06 2.53
CA GLU A 11 -2.18 -9.44 2.57
C GLU A 11 -2.40 -10.72 3.37
N ASN A 12 -1.45 -11.66 3.31
CA ASN A 12 -1.54 -12.93 4.02
C ASN A 12 -0.58 -13.00 5.21
N SER A 13 -0.34 -11.90 5.93
CA SER A 13 0.70 -11.82 6.98
C SER A 13 0.26 -11.27 8.34
N ASP A 14 -1.05 -11.20 8.60
CA ASP A 14 -1.59 -10.67 9.87
C ASP A 14 -1.12 -11.46 11.10
N ASP A 15 -0.75 -12.74 10.93
CA ASP A 15 -0.24 -13.64 11.97
C ASP A 15 1.29 -13.84 11.95
N ALA A 16 2.00 -13.16 11.03
CA ALA A 16 3.43 -13.30 10.85
C ALA A 16 4.22 -12.51 11.91
N VAL A 17 5.39 -13.02 12.29
CA VAL A 17 6.28 -12.32 13.22
C VAL A 17 6.90 -11.08 12.57
N LEU A 18 6.87 -9.95 13.26
CA LEU A 18 7.61 -8.75 12.88
C LEU A 18 8.99 -8.75 13.55
N LEU A 19 10.05 -8.71 12.74
CA LEU A 19 11.41 -8.57 13.24
C LEU A 19 11.72 -7.11 13.60
N GLU A 20 12.11 -6.89 14.85
CA GLU A 20 12.61 -5.61 15.36
C GLU A 20 14.13 -5.62 15.38
N ILE A 21 14.75 -4.80 14.54
CA ILE A 21 16.20 -4.63 14.42
C ILE A 21 16.60 -3.29 15.06
N ASP A 22 17.61 -3.31 15.93
CA ASP A 22 18.17 -2.09 16.51
C ASP A 22 19.17 -1.44 15.55
N LYS A 23 18.70 -0.40 14.85
CA LYS A 23 19.53 0.39 13.92
C LYS A 23 20.77 1.03 14.56
N LYS A 24 20.84 1.15 15.90
CA LYS A 24 22.03 1.68 16.59
C LYS A 24 23.25 0.76 16.50
N LEU A 25 23.05 -0.52 16.17
CA LEU A 25 24.12 -1.48 15.95
C LEU A 25 24.79 -1.34 14.58
N LEU A 26 24.22 -0.52 13.69
CA LEU A 26 24.75 -0.30 12.34
C LEU A 26 25.77 0.82 12.34
N VAL A 27 26.90 0.58 11.67
CA VAL A 27 27.96 1.58 11.44
C VAL A 27 27.83 2.30 10.10
N PHE A 28 26.79 1.95 9.33
CA PHE A 28 26.48 2.50 8.01
C PHE A 28 25.00 2.93 7.95
N ASP A 29 24.64 3.65 6.90
CA ASP A 29 23.26 4.10 6.68
C ASP A 29 22.36 2.91 6.27
N ILE A 30 21.17 2.77 6.85
CA ILE A 30 20.28 1.62 6.61
C ILE A 30 20.02 1.34 5.11
N TYR A 31 20.08 2.35 4.25
CA TYR A 31 19.86 2.23 2.82
C TYR A 31 21.10 1.72 2.06
N ASP A 32 22.28 1.69 2.68
CA ASP A 32 23.51 1.17 2.06
C ASP A 32 23.39 -0.32 1.70
N VAL A 33 22.60 -1.08 2.48
CA VAL A 33 22.27 -2.50 2.23
C VAL A 33 21.57 -2.71 0.88
N GLU A 34 21.00 -1.67 0.28
CA GLU A 34 20.36 -1.75 -1.02
C GLU A 34 21.17 -1.08 -2.12
N LYS A 35 22.09 -0.19 -1.74
CA LYS A 35 22.87 0.66 -2.65
C LYS A 35 24.24 0.10 -3.01
N ARG A 36 24.83 -0.73 -2.16
CA ARG A 36 26.19 -1.22 -2.35
C ARG A 36 26.39 -2.56 -1.68
N LYS A 37 27.53 -3.17 -1.99
CA LYS A 37 28.04 -4.29 -1.20
C LYS A 37 28.43 -3.79 0.19
N ILE A 38 28.11 -4.59 1.22
CA ILE A 38 28.53 -4.31 2.59
C ILE A 38 29.87 -5.02 2.84
N GLU A 39 30.86 -4.27 3.31
CA GLU A 39 32.18 -4.83 3.61
C GLU A 39 32.14 -5.68 4.88
N LEU A 40 33.04 -6.65 4.98
CA LEU A 40 33.02 -7.63 6.06
C LEU A 40 33.23 -7.02 7.46
N ASP A 41 33.93 -5.89 7.54
CA ASP A 41 34.17 -5.15 8.78
C ASP A 41 33.03 -4.18 9.14
N GLU A 42 32.07 -3.98 8.24
CA GLU A 42 30.86 -3.18 8.47
C GLU A 42 29.69 -4.01 9.01
N TRP A 43 29.72 -5.33 8.83
CA TRP A 43 28.69 -6.25 9.33
C TRP A 43 29.21 -7.09 10.50
N THR A 44 28.42 -7.19 11.57
CA THR A 44 28.79 -7.98 12.76
C THR A 44 27.95 -9.26 12.85
N ASP A 45 28.60 -10.36 13.25
CA ASP A 45 27.92 -11.61 13.60
C ASP A 45 27.03 -11.47 14.86
N ASP A 46 27.19 -10.38 15.61
CA ASP A 46 26.34 -10.04 16.77
C ASP A 46 24.99 -9.42 16.36
N MET A 47 24.74 -9.22 15.06
CA MET A 47 23.50 -8.63 14.58
C MET A 47 22.30 -9.50 14.98
N GLN A 48 21.42 -8.92 15.78
CA GLN A 48 20.24 -9.60 16.32
C GLN A 48 18.97 -8.84 15.96
N ALA A 49 17.94 -9.61 15.65
CA ALA A 49 16.57 -9.13 15.60
C ALA A 49 15.81 -9.75 16.77
N SER A 50 14.88 -8.99 17.35
CA SER A 50 13.92 -9.54 18.30
C SER A 50 12.53 -9.61 17.69
N PHE A 51 11.69 -10.55 18.13
CA PHE A 51 10.28 -10.59 17.72
C PHE A 51 9.39 -11.03 18.87
N ASP A 52 8.13 -10.61 18.82
CA ASP A 52 7.15 -10.92 19.87
C ASP A 52 6.13 -11.95 19.38
N ILE A 53 6.17 -13.15 19.97
CA ILE A 53 5.25 -14.24 19.63
C ILE A 53 3.79 -13.92 20.00
N ALA A 54 3.55 -12.92 20.87
CA ALA A 54 2.21 -12.47 21.22
C ALA A 54 1.58 -11.61 20.12
N ASN A 55 2.38 -11.00 19.24
CA ASN A 55 1.91 -10.11 18.16
C ASN A 55 1.87 -10.79 16.78
N GLY A 56 2.35 -12.03 16.70
CA GLY A 56 2.42 -12.85 15.50
C GLY A 56 3.16 -14.14 15.85
N HIS A 57 2.79 -15.27 15.29
CA HIS A 57 3.34 -16.57 15.68
C HIS A 57 3.94 -17.35 14.52
N ARG A 58 3.64 -16.95 13.28
CA ARG A 58 4.11 -17.63 12.08
C ARG A 58 5.42 -17.01 11.59
N ILE A 59 6.40 -17.86 11.31
CA ILE A 59 7.68 -17.47 10.71
C ILE A 59 7.60 -17.77 9.21
N THR A 60 7.57 -16.72 8.40
CA THR A 60 7.57 -16.80 6.93
C THR A 60 8.99 -16.90 6.37
N ASP A 61 9.13 -17.29 5.11
CA ASP A 61 10.44 -17.44 4.47
C ASP A 61 11.05 -16.11 4.00
N TYR A 62 10.23 -15.14 3.59
CA TYR A 62 10.57 -13.72 3.58
C TYR A 62 10.03 -13.12 4.88
N LEU A 63 10.92 -12.59 5.72
CA LEU A 63 10.64 -12.06 7.05
C LEU A 63 10.44 -10.54 7.01
N VAL A 64 9.26 -10.07 7.43
CA VAL A 64 8.99 -8.63 7.59
C VAL A 64 9.77 -8.06 8.78
N ASN A 65 10.21 -6.82 8.64
CA ASN A 65 11.04 -6.15 9.64
C ASN A 65 10.81 -4.64 9.62
N ASN A 66 11.23 -3.97 10.68
CA ASN A 66 11.10 -2.51 10.87
C ASN A 66 12.05 -1.65 10.00
N LEU A 67 12.89 -2.24 9.14
CA LEU A 67 13.83 -1.54 8.26
C LEU A 67 13.53 -1.78 6.77
N ASP A 68 12.43 -2.46 6.44
CA ASP A 68 12.04 -2.84 5.07
C ASP A 68 13.10 -3.66 4.31
N TRP A 69 14.04 -4.29 5.00
CA TRP A 69 15.07 -5.11 4.37
C TRP A 69 14.52 -6.40 3.80
N PHE A 70 15.13 -6.91 2.73
CA PHE A 70 14.83 -8.25 2.22
C PHE A 70 15.54 -9.29 3.08
N ILE A 71 14.86 -9.76 4.13
CA ILE A 71 15.37 -10.75 5.08
C ILE A 71 14.73 -12.10 4.79
N VAL A 72 15.54 -13.15 4.71
CA VAL A 72 15.08 -14.49 4.33
C VAL A 72 15.55 -15.56 5.31
N THR A 73 14.78 -16.62 5.42
CA THR A 73 15.19 -17.86 6.12
C THR A 73 16.27 -18.60 5.33
N ASP A 74 16.93 -19.56 5.97
CA ASP A 74 17.89 -20.44 5.27
C ASP A 74 17.23 -21.21 4.09
N LYS A 75 15.92 -21.50 4.19
CA LYS A 75 15.16 -22.17 3.13
C LYS A 75 15.13 -21.33 1.85
N LEU A 76 14.68 -20.08 1.92
CA LEU A 76 14.65 -19.19 0.76
C LEU A 76 16.06 -18.79 0.31
N LYS A 77 17.01 -18.60 1.23
CA LYS A 77 18.42 -18.41 0.87
C LYS A 77 18.94 -19.52 -0.05
N ARG A 78 18.72 -20.80 0.29
CA ARG A 78 19.17 -21.93 -0.55
C ARG A 78 18.55 -21.92 -1.94
N VAL A 79 17.27 -21.54 -2.04
CA VAL A 79 16.59 -21.39 -3.34
C VAL A 79 17.25 -20.29 -4.17
N ILE A 80 17.56 -19.13 -3.57
CA ILE A 80 18.26 -18.03 -4.25
C ILE A 80 19.68 -18.44 -4.67
N GLU A 81 20.43 -19.12 -3.79
CA GLU A 81 21.79 -19.61 -4.07
C GLU A 81 21.80 -20.61 -5.23
N SER A 82 20.76 -21.45 -5.35
CA SER A 82 20.66 -22.44 -6.43
C SER A 82 20.57 -21.83 -7.83
N MET A 83 20.25 -20.54 -7.94
CA MET A 83 20.23 -19.83 -9.23
C MET A 83 21.62 -19.40 -9.71
N GLY A 84 22.64 -19.42 -8.86
CA GLY A 84 24.00 -18.99 -9.22
C GLY A 84 24.10 -17.49 -9.55
N ASN A 85 23.35 -16.65 -8.82
CA ASN A 85 23.32 -15.21 -9.04
C ASN A 85 24.67 -14.55 -8.67
N ASP A 86 25.18 -13.70 -9.56
CA ASP A 86 26.27 -12.77 -9.25
C ASP A 86 25.76 -11.51 -8.56
N GLY A 87 26.59 -10.91 -7.70
CA GLY A 87 26.30 -9.64 -7.05
C GLY A 87 25.27 -9.71 -5.92
N ILE A 88 25.24 -10.84 -5.21
CA ILE A 88 24.40 -11.08 -4.04
C ILE A 88 25.29 -11.48 -2.85
N GLN A 89 24.98 -10.92 -1.69
CA GLN A 89 25.62 -11.24 -0.41
C GLN A 89 24.53 -11.55 0.61
N PHE A 90 24.74 -12.60 1.41
CA PHE A 90 23.87 -12.94 2.53
C PHE A 90 24.54 -12.52 3.82
N LEU A 91 23.92 -11.57 4.51
CA LEU A 91 24.44 -11.01 5.76
C LEU A 91 23.68 -11.66 6.92
N PRO A 92 24.35 -12.43 7.81
CA PRO A 92 23.67 -13.20 8.83
C PRO A 92 23.01 -12.30 9.88
N ILE A 93 21.80 -12.68 10.30
CA ILE A 93 21.10 -12.07 11.42
C ILE A 93 20.42 -13.16 12.25
N ARG A 94 20.55 -13.07 13.58
CA ARG A 94 19.89 -14.00 14.49
C ARG A 94 18.60 -13.40 15.01
N ALA A 95 17.46 -13.98 14.64
CA ALA A 95 16.15 -13.58 15.16
C ALA A 95 15.83 -14.38 16.43
N VAL A 96 15.55 -13.68 17.54
CA VAL A 96 15.26 -14.30 18.85
C VAL A 96 13.92 -13.78 19.37
N SER A 97 13.05 -14.66 19.83
CA SER A 97 11.80 -14.22 20.45
C SER A 97 12.07 -13.47 21.76
N LYS A 98 11.22 -12.50 22.13
CA LYS A 98 11.42 -11.69 23.35
C LYS A 98 11.45 -12.51 24.65
N ASP A 99 10.79 -13.67 24.66
CA ASP A 99 10.83 -14.63 25.77
C ASP A 99 12.02 -15.63 25.70
N GLY A 100 12.83 -15.55 24.64
CA GLY A 100 13.97 -16.41 24.38
C GLY A 100 13.63 -17.86 24.00
N SER A 101 12.35 -18.18 23.79
CA SER A 101 11.90 -19.55 23.51
C SER A 101 12.14 -20.01 22.07
N GLN A 102 12.24 -19.08 21.12
CA GLN A 102 12.45 -19.36 19.70
C GLN A 102 13.65 -18.59 19.16
N VAL A 103 14.45 -19.28 18.34
CA VAL A 103 15.59 -18.71 17.63
C VAL A 103 15.52 -19.16 16.18
N THR A 104 15.64 -18.20 15.26
CA THR A 104 15.65 -18.44 13.82
C THR A 104 16.87 -17.76 13.21
N ASP A 105 17.69 -18.55 12.51
CA ASP A 105 18.76 -18.01 11.70
C ASP A 105 18.17 -17.46 10.39
N ALA A 106 18.49 -16.21 10.10
CA ALA A 106 18.01 -15.49 8.93
C ALA A 106 19.14 -14.69 8.28
N TYR A 107 18.86 -14.15 7.10
CA TYR A 107 19.86 -13.49 6.27
C TYR A 107 19.27 -12.27 5.60
N VAL A 108 19.92 -11.13 5.74
CA VAL A 108 19.65 -9.98 4.87
C VAL A 108 20.26 -10.27 3.51
N VAL A 109 19.43 -10.25 2.48
CA VAL A 109 19.85 -10.46 1.08
C VAL A 109 20.26 -9.12 0.52
N ASN A 110 21.56 -8.83 0.59
CA ASN A 110 22.17 -7.65 -0.04
C ASN A 110 22.35 -7.90 -1.54
N ILE A 111 21.53 -7.22 -2.34
CA ILE A 111 21.52 -7.32 -3.81
C ILE A 111 22.22 -6.05 -4.34
N PHE A 112 23.46 -6.19 -4.80
CA PHE A 112 24.29 -5.06 -5.24
C PHE A 112 24.61 -5.11 -6.75
N ASN A 113 23.98 -6.02 -7.49
CA ASN A 113 23.95 -6.02 -8.95
C ASN A 113 22.86 -5.06 -9.47
N HIS A 114 23.20 -3.79 -9.59
CA HIS A 114 22.29 -2.79 -10.14
C HIS A 114 22.33 -2.75 -11.66
N VAL A 115 21.15 -2.93 -12.27
CA VAL A 115 21.02 -3.12 -13.71
C VAL A 115 20.33 -1.91 -14.34
N ASP A 116 20.94 -1.33 -15.36
CA ASP A 116 20.29 -0.31 -16.22
C ASP A 116 19.36 -0.99 -17.23
N ALA A 117 18.27 -1.56 -16.70
CA ALA A 117 17.30 -2.33 -17.47
C ALA A 117 15.95 -1.63 -17.60
N ILE A 118 15.72 -0.50 -16.91
CA ILE A 118 14.43 0.19 -17.00
C ILE A 118 14.22 0.78 -18.39
N ASP A 119 13.03 0.55 -18.94
CA ASP A 119 12.53 1.20 -20.13
C ASP A 119 11.43 2.19 -19.72
N LEU A 120 11.83 3.45 -19.48
CA LEU A 120 10.89 4.49 -19.05
C LEU A 120 9.83 4.78 -20.12
N GLU A 121 10.13 4.64 -21.42
CA GLU A 121 9.16 4.90 -22.50
C GLU A 121 7.97 3.94 -22.45
N ASN A 122 8.22 2.72 -21.97
CA ASN A 122 7.20 1.69 -21.81
C ASN A 122 6.73 1.48 -20.37
N SER A 123 7.27 2.25 -19.42
CA SER A 123 6.89 2.22 -18.01
C SER A 123 5.82 3.26 -17.71
N VAL A 124 5.00 3.01 -16.69
CA VAL A 124 4.11 4.03 -16.11
C VAL A 124 4.81 4.58 -14.88
N TYR A 125 5.05 5.88 -14.84
CA TYR A 125 5.77 6.53 -13.76
C TYR A 125 5.30 7.96 -13.55
N ASP A 126 5.46 8.43 -12.33
CA ASP A 126 5.23 9.81 -11.93
C ASP A 126 6.58 10.49 -11.65
N VAL A 127 6.61 11.81 -11.83
CA VAL A 127 7.79 12.63 -11.60
C VAL A 127 7.48 13.64 -10.51
N PHE A 128 8.19 13.53 -9.40
CA PHE A 128 8.05 14.40 -8.24
C PHE A 128 9.23 15.37 -8.18
N PRO A 129 9.01 16.70 -8.22
CA PRO A 129 10.08 17.64 -7.97
C PRO A 129 10.51 17.53 -6.50
N VAL A 130 11.78 17.20 -6.28
CA VAL A 130 12.41 17.17 -4.94
C VAL A 130 12.93 18.56 -4.59
N ASP A 131 13.55 19.22 -5.56
CA ASP A 131 14.02 20.61 -5.47
C ASP A 131 14.07 21.28 -6.86
N GLU A 132 14.58 22.51 -6.95
CA GLU A 132 14.64 23.30 -8.19
C GLU A 132 15.39 22.60 -9.35
N ASN A 133 16.25 21.61 -9.06
CA ASN A 133 17.10 20.94 -10.04
C ASN A 133 16.97 19.41 -10.04
N THR A 134 16.21 18.83 -9.10
CA THR A 134 16.15 17.38 -8.90
C THR A 134 14.71 16.88 -8.96
N ASN A 135 14.47 15.93 -9.85
CA ASN A 135 13.21 15.20 -9.95
C ASN A 135 13.41 13.76 -9.47
N TRP A 136 12.49 13.25 -8.67
CA TRP A 136 12.38 11.86 -8.27
C TRP A 136 11.36 11.15 -9.16
N ILE A 137 11.73 9.99 -9.70
CA ILE A 137 10.84 9.19 -10.54
C ILE A 137 10.27 8.04 -9.69
N SER A 138 8.94 8.00 -9.54
CA SER A 138 8.24 6.86 -8.94
C SER A 138 7.64 6.01 -10.05
N VAL A 139 8.05 4.75 -10.16
CA VAL A 139 7.59 3.87 -11.24
C VAL A 139 6.47 2.99 -10.72
N VAL A 140 5.28 3.18 -11.26
CA VAL A 140 4.06 2.43 -10.92
C VAL A 140 4.04 1.09 -11.65
N LYS A 141 4.36 1.07 -12.95
CA LYS A 141 4.46 -0.14 -13.76
C LYS A 141 5.80 -0.19 -14.47
N TYR A 142 6.59 -1.20 -14.15
CA TYR A 142 7.91 -1.39 -14.76
C TYR A 142 7.80 -2.04 -16.14
N ALA A 143 8.52 -1.47 -17.09
CA ALA A 143 8.96 -2.16 -18.30
C ALA A 143 10.48 -2.34 -18.27
N LEU A 144 10.91 -3.55 -18.62
CA LEU A 144 12.31 -3.95 -18.61
C LEU A 144 12.82 -4.25 -20.02
N LYS A 145 14.04 -3.81 -20.32
CA LYS A 145 14.77 -4.10 -21.56
C LYS A 145 15.18 -5.57 -21.58
N ARG A 146 14.61 -6.36 -22.50
CA ARG A 146 14.83 -7.83 -22.55
C ARG A 146 16.30 -8.20 -22.62
N ASN A 147 17.04 -7.57 -23.53
CA ASN A 147 18.44 -7.91 -23.79
C ASN A 147 19.35 -7.66 -22.58
N THR A 148 18.98 -6.73 -21.70
CA THR A 148 19.73 -6.44 -20.48
C THR A 148 19.50 -7.49 -19.40
N VAL A 149 18.25 -7.96 -19.23
CA VAL A 149 17.90 -8.84 -18.11
C VAL A 149 18.01 -10.33 -18.42
N LYS A 150 18.10 -10.74 -19.70
CA LYS A 150 17.88 -12.09 -20.27
C LYS A 150 18.50 -13.30 -19.54
N TYR A 151 19.46 -13.11 -18.64
CA TYR A 151 20.14 -14.17 -17.89
C TYR A 151 20.25 -13.90 -16.38
N MET A 152 19.46 -12.96 -15.87
CA MET A 152 19.47 -12.59 -14.45
C MET A 152 18.26 -13.17 -13.75
N ASP A 153 18.46 -13.74 -12.56
CA ASP A 153 17.39 -14.36 -11.79
C ASP A 153 16.99 -13.55 -10.56
N LEU A 154 17.88 -12.73 -10.01
CA LEU A 154 17.61 -11.79 -8.91
C LEU A 154 18.48 -10.53 -9.09
N PHE A 155 17.84 -9.36 -9.15
CA PHE A 155 18.53 -8.08 -9.35
C PHE A 155 17.71 -6.88 -8.86
N ARG A 156 18.38 -5.72 -8.79
CA ARG A 156 17.77 -4.40 -8.57
C ARG A 156 18.05 -3.49 -9.76
N LEU A 157 17.26 -2.44 -9.94
CA LEU A 157 17.47 -1.47 -11.01
C LEU A 157 18.48 -0.40 -10.59
N LYS A 158 19.27 0.07 -11.56
CA LYS A 158 20.10 1.26 -11.37
C LYS A 158 19.22 2.48 -11.10
N ASP A 159 19.63 3.31 -10.14
CA ASP A 159 18.92 4.53 -9.70
C ASP A 159 17.52 4.29 -9.10
N HIS A 160 17.03 3.04 -9.09
CA HIS A 160 15.81 2.58 -8.43
C HIS A 160 16.13 1.31 -7.65
N PHE A 161 16.88 1.46 -6.55
CA PHE A 161 17.44 0.32 -5.83
C PHE A 161 16.44 -0.35 -4.87
N PHE A 162 15.30 0.25 -4.50
CA PHE A 162 14.32 -0.37 -3.59
C PHE A 162 13.54 -1.59 -4.16
N PRO A 163 13.07 -1.59 -5.41
CA PRO A 163 12.35 -2.73 -5.98
C PRO A 163 13.27 -3.90 -6.31
N ILE A 164 12.83 -5.11 -6.00
CA ILE A 164 13.53 -6.35 -6.27
C ILE A 164 12.86 -7.03 -7.47
N PHE A 165 13.65 -7.49 -8.43
CA PHE A 165 13.16 -8.19 -9.61
C PHE A 165 13.71 -9.61 -9.65
N ILE A 166 12.82 -10.55 -9.97
CA ILE A 166 13.15 -11.96 -10.13
C ILE A 166 12.74 -12.49 -11.50
N SER A 167 13.46 -13.50 -11.98
CA SER A 167 13.04 -14.23 -13.18
C SER A 167 11.88 -15.18 -12.88
N GLU A 168 11.20 -15.61 -13.95
CA GLU A 168 10.26 -16.73 -13.90
C GLU A 168 10.88 -18.02 -13.36
N ARG A 169 12.18 -18.24 -13.57
CA ARG A 169 12.88 -19.44 -13.08
C ARG A 169 12.99 -19.42 -11.57
N LEU A 170 13.43 -18.31 -10.99
CA LEU A 170 13.51 -18.17 -9.53
C LEU A 170 12.11 -18.20 -8.90
N LYS A 171 11.13 -17.52 -9.49
CA LYS A 171 9.74 -17.60 -9.01
C LYS A 171 9.23 -19.03 -8.94
N LYS A 172 9.41 -19.83 -10.01
CA LYS A 172 9.00 -21.25 -10.01
C LYS A 172 9.74 -22.06 -8.95
N ALA A 173 11.04 -21.84 -8.79
CA ALA A 173 11.81 -22.52 -7.75
C ALA A 173 11.30 -22.16 -6.34
N MET A 174 10.89 -20.91 -6.10
CA MET A 174 10.27 -20.49 -4.84
C MET A 174 8.90 -21.17 -4.64
N GLU A 175 8.06 -21.26 -5.68
CA GLU A 175 6.77 -21.94 -5.61
C GLU A 175 6.91 -23.45 -5.38
N GLU A 176 7.82 -24.12 -6.08
CA GLU A 176 8.11 -25.55 -5.94
C GLU A 176 8.66 -25.92 -4.55
N ASN A 177 9.34 -24.97 -3.90
CA ASN A 177 9.83 -25.15 -2.53
C ASN A 177 8.84 -24.62 -1.48
N GLU A 178 7.63 -24.23 -1.86
CA GLU A 178 6.61 -23.71 -0.93
C GLU A 178 7.14 -22.56 -0.07
N ILE A 179 7.83 -21.59 -0.69
CA ILE A 179 8.33 -20.39 -0.03
C ILE A 179 7.15 -19.48 0.35
N THR A 180 7.13 -19.03 1.61
CA THR A 180 6.07 -18.18 2.18
C THR A 180 6.48 -16.71 2.36
N GLY A 181 5.50 -15.81 2.52
CA GLY A 181 5.73 -14.37 2.76
C GLY A 181 6.11 -13.56 1.51
N CYS A 182 5.90 -14.11 0.31
CA CYS A 182 6.31 -13.51 -0.95
C CYS A 182 5.09 -13.25 -1.84
N ALA A 183 4.98 -12.02 -2.36
CA ALA A 183 4.03 -11.65 -3.40
C ALA A 183 4.78 -11.22 -4.67
N TYR A 184 4.13 -11.40 -5.82
CA TYR A 184 4.75 -11.24 -7.14
C TYR A 184 3.86 -10.43 -8.06
N MET A 185 4.47 -9.49 -8.80
CA MET A 185 3.81 -8.76 -9.87
C MET A 185 4.57 -8.97 -11.18
N GLU A 186 3.93 -9.52 -12.20
CA GLU A 186 4.55 -9.67 -13.53
C GLU A 186 4.88 -8.28 -14.11
N VAL A 187 6.08 -8.13 -14.67
CA VAL A 187 6.52 -6.87 -15.27
C VAL A 187 6.66 -7.00 -16.79
N LYS A 188 6.41 -5.92 -17.51
CA LYS A 188 6.51 -5.90 -18.97
C LYS A 188 7.97 -6.06 -19.38
N VAL A 189 8.23 -6.87 -20.40
CA VAL A 189 9.58 -7.06 -20.96
C VAL A 189 9.56 -6.77 -22.45
N VAL A 190 10.34 -5.77 -22.86
CA VAL A 190 10.32 -5.21 -24.21
C VAL A 190 11.56 -5.64 -24.99
N ASP A 191 11.35 -6.07 -26.24
CA ASP A 191 12.42 -6.35 -27.19
C ASP A 191 12.85 -5.04 -27.84
N ASN A 192 14.07 -4.59 -27.57
CA ASN A 192 14.64 -3.49 -28.34
C ASN A 192 15.22 -4.07 -29.63
N ASP A 193 14.45 -4.00 -30.72
CA ASP A 193 15.04 -3.94 -32.06
C ASP A 193 15.67 -2.56 -32.25
N SER A 194 16.90 -2.57 -32.77
CA SER A 194 17.79 -1.44 -33.04
C SER A 194 17.12 -0.07 -33.28
N ILE A 195 17.50 0.94 -32.49
CA ILE A 195 17.59 2.32 -33.01
C ILE A 195 19.00 2.86 -32.73
N SER A 196 19.57 3.33 -33.82
CA SER A 196 20.90 3.88 -34.07
C SER A 196 21.35 4.98 -33.12
N ASP A 197 22.65 5.00 -32.86
CA ASP A 197 23.43 6.18 -32.46
C ASP A 197 23.18 7.35 -33.42
N ASP A 198 22.17 8.17 -33.15
CA ASP A 198 22.15 9.58 -33.52
C ASP A 198 20.91 10.27 -32.92
N LYS A 199 21.13 10.94 -31.77
CA LYS A 199 20.58 12.28 -31.43
C LYS A 199 20.91 12.65 -29.99
N LEU A 200 22.21 12.83 -29.73
CA LEU A 200 22.70 13.76 -28.70
C LEU A 200 22.99 15.09 -29.40
N VAL A 201 21.95 15.88 -29.70
CA VAL A 201 22.13 17.29 -30.09
C VAL A 201 21.18 18.16 -29.29
N LYS A 202 21.82 19.02 -28.49
CA LYS A 202 21.30 20.19 -27.78
C LYS A 202 20.19 20.92 -28.56
N SER A 203 19.12 21.29 -27.85
CA SER A 203 18.49 22.60 -28.06
C SER A 203 18.22 23.26 -26.72
N LYS A 204 19.08 24.22 -26.37
CA LYS A 204 18.67 25.36 -25.56
C LYS A 204 17.63 26.13 -26.37
N GLY A 205 16.50 26.41 -25.75
CA GLY A 205 15.53 27.42 -26.17
C GLY A 205 14.65 27.02 -27.34
N ASP A 206 13.49 26.44 -27.05
CA ASP A 206 12.24 27.12 -27.38
C ASP A 206 11.12 26.68 -26.44
N GLN A 207 10.34 27.64 -25.98
CA GLN A 207 9.16 27.45 -25.15
C GLN A 207 8.00 26.99 -26.05
N SER A 208 7.59 25.73 -26.00
CA SER A 208 6.20 25.29 -26.25
C SER A 208 6.12 23.76 -26.31
N GLY A 209 5.21 23.19 -25.51
CA GLY A 209 4.90 21.76 -25.53
C GLY A 209 5.01 21.05 -24.19
N LYS A 210 4.48 21.62 -23.09
CA LYS A 210 4.06 20.82 -21.93
C LYS A 210 2.85 19.99 -22.36
N ASN A 211 2.94 18.66 -22.27
CA ASN A 211 1.80 17.76 -22.50
C ASN A 211 0.64 18.19 -21.60
N THR A 212 -0.53 18.41 -22.20
CA THR A 212 -1.73 18.94 -21.56
C THR A 212 -2.39 17.96 -20.58
N SER A 213 -2.14 16.65 -20.69
CA SER A 213 -2.81 15.61 -19.88
C SER A 213 -2.37 15.57 -18.41
N ASP A 214 -1.06 15.59 -18.15
CA ASP A 214 -0.54 15.36 -16.80
C ASP A 214 -0.81 16.57 -15.89
N ASN A 215 -0.79 17.76 -16.50
CA ASN A 215 -1.18 19.01 -15.86
C ASN A 215 -2.69 19.07 -15.53
N ASP A 216 -3.52 18.27 -16.17
CA ASP A 216 -4.96 18.26 -15.92
C ASP A 216 -5.34 17.26 -14.82
N LEU A 217 -4.64 16.12 -14.73
CA LEU A 217 -4.77 15.19 -13.60
C LEU A 217 -4.26 15.82 -12.29
N ASP A 218 -3.09 16.47 -12.30
CA ASP A 218 -2.57 17.18 -11.12
C ASP A 218 -3.54 18.25 -10.64
N LYS A 219 -4.09 19.05 -11.56
CA LYS A 219 -5.12 20.06 -11.22
C LYS A 219 -6.37 19.43 -10.63
N PHE A 220 -6.80 18.28 -11.15
CA PHE A 220 -7.94 17.57 -10.63
C PHE A 220 -7.70 17.10 -9.19
N LEU A 221 -6.60 16.40 -8.92
CA LEU A 221 -6.24 15.92 -7.58
C LEU A 221 -6.07 17.08 -6.58
N GLN A 222 -5.50 18.21 -7.02
CA GLN A 222 -5.40 19.41 -6.18
C GLN A 222 -6.78 20.04 -5.89
N ALA A 223 -7.67 20.07 -6.88
CA ALA A 223 -9.03 20.57 -6.69
C ALA A 223 -9.84 19.68 -5.75
N GLU A 224 -9.72 18.37 -5.88
CA GLU A 224 -10.34 17.38 -5.01
C GLU A 224 -9.83 17.50 -3.57
N LYS A 225 -8.51 17.48 -3.39
CA LYS A 225 -7.88 17.71 -2.08
C LYS A 225 -8.39 19.00 -1.44
N ALA A 226 -8.40 20.11 -2.19
CA ALA A 226 -8.86 21.39 -1.68
C ALA A 226 -10.36 21.37 -1.31
N SER A 227 -11.18 20.59 -2.01
CA SER A 227 -12.58 20.41 -1.65
C SER A 227 -12.73 19.57 -0.38
N LEU A 228 -11.97 18.49 -0.23
CA LEU A 228 -11.98 17.67 0.98
C LEU A 228 -11.47 18.43 2.19
N GLU A 229 -10.42 19.25 2.04
CA GLU A 229 -9.86 20.05 3.14
C GLU A 229 -10.85 21.11 3.66
N LYS A 230 -11.75 21.62 2.79
CA LYS A 230 -12.85 22.51 3.23
C LYS A 230 -13.90 21.77 4.06
N LEU A 231 -14.10 20.48 3.80
CA LEU A 231 -15.11 19.65 4.47
C LEU A 231 -14.58 19.06 5.79
N LEU A 232 -13.32 18.63 5.79
CA LEU A 232 -12.75 17.76 6.84
C LEU A 232 -11.58 18.41 7.58
N GLY A 233 -11.15 19.62 7.19
CA GLY A 233 -9.95 20.26 7.70
C GLY A 233 -8.67 19.76 7.00
N GLN A 234 -7.51 20.10 7.54
CA GLN A 234 -6.23 19.82 6.88
C GLN A 234 -5.97 18.32 6.72
N MET A 235 -5.57 17.90 5.52
CA MET A 235 -5.16 16.52 5.24
C MET A 235 -3.80 16.23 5.89
N HIS A 236 -3.66 15.03 6.46
CA HIS A 236 -2.39 14.58 7.03
C HIS A 236 -1.36 14.32 5.92
N ALA A 237 -0.07 14.54 6.21
CA ALA A 237 1.00 14.38 5.23
C ALA A 237 1.27 12.91 4.86
N LEU A 238 1.02 11.98 5.79
CA LEU A 238 1.13 10.55 5.51
C LEU A 238 -0.13 10.04 4.81
N VAL A 239 0.07 9.41 3.66
CA VAL A 239 -0.95 8.67 2.90
C VAL A 239 -0.59 7.18 2.96
N SER A 240 -1.56 6.33 3.25
CA SER A 240 -1.36 4.87 3.20
C SER A 240 -1.49 4.40 1.76
N TRP A 241 -0.36 4.36 1.06
CA TRP A 241 -0.32 3.97 -0.34
C TRP A 241 -0.52 2.46 -0.53
N ALA A 242 -1.15 2.08 -1.63
CA ALA A 242 -1.13 0.73 -2.16
C ALA A 242 0.09 0.52 -3.03
N ILE A 243 0.75 -0.63 -2.86
CA ILE A 243 1.87 -1.03 -3.72
C ILE A 243 1.36 -1.29 -5.14
N ILE A 244 0.13 -1.79 -5.26
CA ILE A 244 -0.63 -1.97 -6.49
C ILE A 244 -1.78 -0.96 -6.46
N GLY A 245 -1.88 -0.07 -7.44
CA GLY A 245 -2.99 0.88 -7.53
C GLY A 245 -4.34 0.18 -7.61
N PHE A 246 -5.38 0.85 -7.09
CA PHE A 246 -6.74 0.31 -7.06
C PHE A 246 -7.27 -0.02 -8.45
N GLU A 247 -6.95 0.80 -9.45
CA GLU A 247 -7.31 0.62 -10.86
C GLU A 247 -6.72 -0.67 -11.49
N MET A 248 -5.76 -1.29 -10.81
CA MET A 248 -5.10 -2.53 -11.19
C MET A 248 -5.53 -3.72 -10.33
N GLY A 249 -6.58 -3.57 -9.52
CA GLY A 249 -7.09 -4.59 -8.61
C GLY A 249 -6.36 -4.65 -7.27
N GLY A 250 -5.51 -3.65 -6.96
CA GLY A 250 -4.92 -3.49 -5.63
C GLY A 250 -5.88 -2.88 -4.61
N PRO A 251 -5.46 -2.75 -3.34
CA PRO A 251 -6.26 -2.08 -2.33
C PRO A 251 -6.32 -0.57 -2.58
N VAL A 252 -7.34 0.08 -2.02
CA VAL A 252 -7.42 1.55 -2.08
C VAL A 252 -6.30 2.22 -1.27
N ASN A 253 -5.96 3.44 -1.68
CA ASN A 253 -5.20 4.41 -0.89
C ASN A 253 -6.11 5.00 0.20
N ILE A 254 -5.53 5.25 1.39
CA ILE A 254 -6.24 5.90 2.50
C ILE A 254 -5.62 7.27 2.80
N TYR A 255 -6.45 8.30 2.65
CA TYR A 255 -6.14 9.68 3.02
C TYR A 255 -6.76 10.01 4.38
N ARG A 256 -6.00 10.69 5.23
CA ARG A 256 -6.37 10.92 6.64
C ARG A 256 -6.65 12.39 6.90
N PHE A 257 -7.69 12.66 7.67
CA PHE A 257 -8.04 14.00 8.15
C PHE A 257 -8.18 13.94 9.67
N PRO A 258 -7.12 14.24 10.45
CA PRO A 258 -7.09 13.97 11.89
C PRO A 258 -7.89 14.96 12.75
N ASN A 259 -8.23 16.13 12.20
CA ASN A 259 -8.78 17.25 12.97
C ASN A 259 -10.24 17.53 12.62
N THR A 260 -11.04 16.48 12.41
CA THR A 260 -12.48 16.65 12.17
C THR A 260 -13.24 16.78 13.50
N PRO A 261 -14.47 17.33 13.50
CA PRO A 261 -15.35 17.28 14.67
C PRO A 261 -15.68 15.86 15.17
N TYR A 262 -15.38 14.84 14.36
CA TYR A 262 -15.64 13.42 14.61
C TYR A 262 -14.33 12.62 14.72
N GLY A 263 -13.23 13.22 15.17
CA GLY A 263 -11.93 12.53 15.26
C GLY A 263 -11.24 12.42 13.90
N THR A 264 -10.64 11.26 13.61
CA THR A 264 -9.91 11.04 12.36
C THR A 264 -10.83 10.49 11.28
N ALA A 265 -10.89 11.15 10.13
CA ALA A 265 -11.55 10.62 8.94
C ALA A 265 -10.56 9.88 8.04
N PHE A 266 -11.02 8.77 7.46
CA PHE A 266 -10.39 8.03 6.36
C PHE A 266 -11.19 8.27 5.09
N VAL A 267 -10.53 8.64 4.00
CA VAL A 267 -11.18 8.98 2.72
C VAL A 267 -10.42 8.36 1.56
N THR A 268 -11.14 7.90 0.53
CA THR A 268 -10.56 7.59 -0.79
C THR A 268 -10.49 8.86 -1.67
N MET A 269 -9.57 8.91 -2.62
CA MET A 269 -9.43 10.03 -3.60
C MET A 269 -9.04 9.52 -4.98
N GLU A 270 -9.49 8.30 -5.31
CA GLU A 270 -9.11 7.61 -6.55
C GLU A 270 -10.30 6.90 -7.21
N LEU A 271 -11.52 7.13 -6.69
CA LEU A 271 -12.73 6.57 -7.27
C LEU A 271 -13.35 7.54 -8.28
N ILE A 272 -13.27 8.85 -8.03
CA ILE A 272 -13.79 9.85 -8.96
C ILE A 272 -12.71 10.21 -9.98
N GLU A 273 -13.04 10.05 -11.25
CA GLU A 273 -12.15 10.34 -12.38
C GLU A 273 -12.21 11.83 -12.79
N PRO A 274 -11.19 12.36 -13.51
CA PRO A 274 -11.17 13.76 -13.95
C PRO A 274 -12.36 14.22 -14.79
N ASP A 275 -13.01 13.30 -15.50
CA ASP A 275 -14.21 13.57 -16.27
C ASP A 275 -15.50 13.51 -15.44
N GLY A 276 -15.40 13.27 -14.13
CA GLY A 276 -16.48 13.15 -13.16
C GLY A 276 -17.14 11.78 -13.10
N SER A 277 -16.67 10.80 -13.90
CA SER A 277 -17.08 9.40 -13.79
C SER A 277 -16.43 8.73 -12.56
N GLY A 278 -16.74 7.46 -12.32
CA GLY A 278 -16.32 6.73 -11.12
C GLY A 278 -17.33 5.63 -10.78
N PRO A 279 -17.56 5.35 -9.48
CA PRO A 279 -18.60 4.43 -9.02
C PRO A 279 -19.97 4.69 -9.66
N VAL A 280 -20.82 3.66 -9.74
CA VAL A 280 -22.20 3.80 -10.21
C VAL A 280 -22.88 4.91 -9.40
N PRO A 281 -23.29 6.02 -10.05
CA PRO A 281 -23.83 7.15 -9.33
C PRO A 281 -25.06 6.77 -8.51
N ASN A 282 -25.08 7.19 -7.25
CA ASN A 282 -26.24 7.02 -6.37
C ASN A 282 -27.05 8.32 -6.32
N ARG A 283 -27.97 8.45 -5.35
CA ARG A 283 -28.79 9.67 -5.23
C ARG A 283 -28.02 10.96 -4.95
N THR A 284 -26.74 10.89 -4.58
CA THR A 284 -25.85 12.04 -4.30
C THR A 284 -24.87 12.33 -5.45
N GLY A 285 -24.84 11.49 -6.49
CA GLY A 285 -23.91 11.59 -7.62
C GLY A 285 -22.87 10.47 -7.62
N THR A 286 -21.74 10.67 -8.32
CA THR A 286 -20.51 9.91 -8.06
C THR A 286 -19.92 10.35 -6.71
N TYR A 287 -19.17 9.47 -6.06
CA TYR A 287 -18.77 9.67 -4.67
C TYR A 287 -17.41 9.05 -4.36
N GLU A 288 -16.78 9.60 -3.32
CA GLU A 288 -15.68 8.94 -2.59
C GLU A 288 -16.24 8.26 -1.32
N LEU A 289 -15.50 7.29 -0.79
CA LEU A 289 -15.84 6.62 0.47
C LEU A 289 -15.24 7.38 1.65
N ILE A 290 -15.98 7.45 2.75
CA ILE A 290 -15.51 8.05 4.01
C ILE A 290 -15.90 7.19 5.21
N ALA A 291 -15.04 7.16 6.22
CA ALA A 291 -15.27 6.51 7.51
C ALA A 291 -14.55 7.29 8.62
N PHE A 292 -14.97 7.12 9.86
CA PHE A 292 -14.40 7.82 11.01
C PHE A 292 -13.99 6.87 12.13
N THR A 293 -12.97 7.28 12.87
CA THR A 293 -12.54 6.67 14.14
C THR A 293 -12.31 7.74 15.20
N LYS A 294 -12.58 7.39 16.46
CA LYS A 294 -12.21 8.18 17.64
C LYS A 294 -10.72 8.10 17.95
N HIS A 295 -10.00 7.12 17.40
CA HIS A 295 -8.58 6.96 17.67
C HIS A 295 -7.76 8.08 17.00
N PRO A 296 -6.90 8.77 17.77
CA PRO A 296 -5.98 9.75 17.19
C PRO A 296 -4.89 9.04 16.39
N ILE A 297 -4.27 9.76 15.45
CA ILE A 297 -3.09 9.26 14.74
C ILE A 297 -1.93 9.16 15.75
N GLU A 298 -1.44 7.95 15.99
CA GLU A 298 -0.28 7.67 16.84
C GLU A 298 0.92 7.35 15.94
N THR A 299 1.95 8.21 15.93
CA THR A 299 3.13 8.07 15.05
C THR A 299 4.24 7.21 15.63
N THR A 300 4.09 6.74 16.87
CA THR A 300 5.13 6.04 17.63
C THR A 300 4.83 4.57 17.89
N ASP A 301 3.61 4.14 17.65
CA ASP A 301 3.16 2.78 17.98
C ASP A 301 3.14 1.91 16.73
N GLY A 302 3.65 0.68 16.87
CA GLY A 302 3.76 -0.28 15.78
C GLY A 302 2.41 -0.72 15.21
N PRO A 303 2.39 -1.73 14.32
CA PRO A 303 1.17 -2.17 13.62
C PRO A 303 -0.01 -2.55 14.54
N SER A 304 0.26 -2.82 15.81
CA SER A 304 -0.72 -3.22 16.82
C SER A 304 -1.49 -2.07 17.48
N SER A 305 -1.20 -0.79 17.17
CA SER A 305 -1.94 0.33 17.78
C SER A 305 -3.42 0.30 17.39
N PRO A 306 -4.33 0.79 18.26
CA PRO A 306 -5.77 0.85 17.94
C PRO A 306 -6.03 1.58 16.62
N PHE A 307 -5.29 2.68 16.37
CA PHE A 307 -5.37 3.45 15.13
C PHE A 307 -4.97 2.63 13.90
N ASN A 308 -3.82 1.94 13.96
CA ASN A 308 -3.34 1.14 12.81
C ASN A 308 -4.26 -0.04 12.52
N ARG A 309 -4.85 -0.65 13.56
CA ARG A 309 -5.83 -1.74 13.41
C ARG A 309 -7.11 -1.26 12.72
N ILE A 310 -7.71 -0.15 13.19
CA ILE A 310 -8.93 0.38 12.56
C ILE A 310 -8.64 0.87 11.14
N GLU A 311 -7.49 1.48 10.88
CA GLU A 311 -7.13 1.89 9.52
C GLU A 311 -6.99 0.68 8.57
N SER A 312 -6.27 -0.36 8.99
CA SER A 312 -6.13 -1.60 8.20
C SER A 312 -7.52 -2.21 7.91
N ARG A 313 -8.38 -2.25 8.93
CA ARG A 313 -9.75 -2.73 8.81
C ARG A 313 -10.59 -1.91 7.82
N ILE A 314 -10.55 -0.58 7.93
CA ILE A 314 -11.25 0.34 7.02
C ILE A 314 -10.71 0.21 5.59
N ARG A 315 -9.41 0.01 5.40
CA ARG A 315 -8.83 -0.20 4.07
C ARG A 315 -9.36 -1.47 3.40
N LYS A 316 -9.48 -2.57 4.14
CA LYS A 316 -10.09 -3.81 3.64
C LYS A 316 -11.55 -3.58 3.23
N ILE A 317 -12.33 -2.91 4.08
CA ILE A 317 -13.73 -2.55 3.82
C ILE A 317 -13.85 -1.67 2.56
N PHE A 318 -13.11 -0.56 2.50
CA PHE A 318 -13.15 0.36 1.37
C PHE A 318 -12.75 -0.32 0.07
N THR A 319 -11.73 -1.16 0.08
CA THR A 319 -11.30 -1.90 -1.13
C THR A 319 -12.42 -2.78 -1.67
N ARG A 320 -13.11 -3.52 -0.79
CA ARG A 320 -14.23 -4.40 -1.17
C ARG A 320 -15.43 -3.59 -1.68
N ILE A 321 -15.78 -2.51 -0.98
CA ILE A 321 -16.91 -1.63 -1.35
C ILE A 321 -16.62 -0.89 -2.66
N ALA A 322 -15.41 -0.35 -2.83
CA ALA A 322 -14.99 0.35 -4.03
C ALA A 322 -15.01 -0.58 -5.24
N ASN A 323 -14.50 -1.81 -5.14
CA ASN A 323 -14.59 -2.77 -6.25
C ASN A 323 -16.04 -3.08 -6.63
N HIS A 324 -16.92 -3.24 -5.64
CA HIS A 324 -18.32 -3.53 -5.88
C HIS A 324 -19.12 -2.33 -6.46
N SER A 325 -18.72 -1.11 -6.12
CA SER A 325 -19.47 0.10 -6.44
C SER A 325 -19.46 0.47 -7.92
N TYR A 326 -18.56 -0.12 -8.73
CA TYR A 326 -18.53 0.05 -10.19
C TYR A 326 -19.56 -0.81 -10.93
N ASP A 327 -20.03 -1.89 -10.31
CA ASP A 327 -21.05 -2.78 -10.87
C ASP A 327 -22.43 -2.58 -10.23
N THR A 328 -22.46 -2.10 -8.99
CA THR A 328 -23.68 -1.97 -8.19
C THR A 328 -23.83 -0.56 -7.66
N ARG A 329 -25.05 -0.01 -7.79
CA ARG A 329 -25.43 1.24 -7.14
C ARG A 329 -25.57 1.02 -5.63
N LEU A 330 -24.81 1.78 -4.84
CA LEU A 330 -24.88 1.82 -3.38
C LEU A 330 -25.49 3.16 -2.93
N ASP A 331 -26.68 3.13 -2.33
CA ASP A 331 -27.35 4.32 -1.83
C ASP A 331 -27.13 4.52 -0.32
N PRO A 332 -27.09 5.76 0.17
CA PRO A 332 -27.12 5.99 1.61
C PRO A 332 -28.37 5.37 2.24
N GLY A 333 -28.24 4.77 3.41
CA GLY A 333 -29.28 3.98 4.08
C GLY A 333 -29.30 2.51 3.68
N ASP A 334 -28.50 2.07 2.70
CA ASP A 334 -28.33 0.65 2.43
C ASP A 334 -27.60 -0.06 3.58
N THR A 335 -27.88 -1.35 3.72
CA THR A 335 -27.08 -2.26 4.55
C THR A 335 -26.25 -3.14 3.62
N CYS A 336 -24.99 -3.37 3.95
CA CYS A 336 -24.09 -4.19 3.15
C CYS A 336 -23.41 -5.22 4.04
N GLU A 337 -23.41 -6.47 3.60
CA GLU A 337 -22.63 -7.54 4.22
C GLU A 337 -21.49 -7.91 3.27
N ILE A 338 -20.26 -7.74 3.73
CA ILE A 338 -19.09 -8.32 3.07
C ILE A 338 -18.90 -9.71 3.69
N PRO A 339 -19.03 -10.79 2.91
CA PRO A 339 -18.93 -12.14 3.44
C PRO A 339 -17.53 -12.41 4.01
N PRO A 340 -17.41 -13.30 5.00
CA PRO A 340 -16.11 -13.77 5.46
C PRO A 340 -15.33 -14.43 4.33
N ASP A 341 -14.00 -14.33 4.42
CA ASP A 341 -13.06 -15.10 3.61
C ASP A 341 -12.11 -15.88 4.52
N ASP A 342 -11.07 -16.51 3.95
CA ASP A 342 -10.12 -17.34 4.72
C ASP A 342 -9.33 -16.52 5.77
N SER A 343 -9.35 -15.18 5.69
CA SER A 343 -8.60 -14.26 6.55
C SER A 343 -9.44 -13.38 7.48
N ASP A 344 -10.72 -13.14 7.18
CA ASP A 344 -11.57 -12.20 7.92
C ASP A 344 -12.97 -12.76 8.24
N GLU A 345 -13.52 -12.41 9.42
CA GLU A 345 -14.85 -12.85 9.90
C GLU A 345 -16.06 -12.23 9.14
N GLY A 346 -15.81 -11.47 8.08
CA GLY A 346 -16.80 -10.70 7.35
C GLY A 346 -17.14 -9.37 8.04
N PHE A 347 -17.81 -8.48 7.31
CA PHE A 347 -18.10 -7.11 7.76
C PHE A 347 -19.59 -6.80 7.59
N CYS A 348 -20.21 -6.28 8.64
CA CYS A 348 -21.59 -5.79 8.61
C CYS A 348 -21.56 -4.26 8.55
N LEU A 349 -22.18 -3.68 7.53
CA LEU A 349 -22.07 -2.25 7.25
C LEU A 349 -23.45 -1.61 7.12
N VAL A 350 -23.54 -0.35 7.54
CA VAL A 350 -24.62 0.56 7.16
C VAL A 350 -24.02 1.76 6.45
N LEU A 351 -24.65 2.17 5.34
CA LEU A 351 -24.22 3.30 4.55
C LEU A 351 -25.02 4.55 4.94
N ASP A 352 -24.39 5.72 4.92
CA ASP A 352 -25.08 7.01 5.06
C ASP A 352 -24.42 8.08 4.17
N GLU A 353 -25.01 9.27 4.08
CA GLU A 353 -24.45 10.40 3.34
C GLU A 353 -23.72 11.29 4.33
N PHE A 354 -22.40 11.44 4.18
CA PHE A 354 -21.68 12.41 4.98
C PHE A 354 -21.92 13.83 4.44
N LYS A 355 -22.41 14.72 5.31
CA LYS A 355 -22.59 16.15 5.02
C LYS A 355 -21.79 16.98 6.01
N SER A 356 -20.95 17.87 5.48
CA SER A 356 -20.42 18.98 6.27
C SER A 356 -21.43 20.13 6.25
N GLU A 357 -21.63 20.79 7.39
CA GLU A 357 -22.45 22.00 7.42
C GLU A 357 -21.85 23.09 6.52
N GLY A 358 -22.69 23.66 5.64
CA GLY A 358 -22.34 24.82 4.82
C GLY A 358 -21.38 24.60 3.65
N ASN A 359 -20.86 23.38 3.47
CA ASN A 359 -19.90 23.05 2.42
C ASN A 359 -20.37 21.85 1.60
N GLU A 360 -20.15 21.90 0.29
CA GLU A 360 -20.45 20.80 -0.64
C GLU A 360 -19.13 20.20 -1.17
N PHE A 361 -19.13 18.89 -1.44
CA PHE A 361 -18.01 18.24 -2.13
C PHE A 361 -18.09 18.55 -3.62
N VAL A 362 -17.21 19.45 -4.08
CA VAL A 362 -17.23 19.99 -5.43
C VAL A 362 -15.84 19.94 -6.03
N ILE A 363 -15.68 19.18 -7.11
CA ILE A 363 -14.43 19.05 -7.85
C ILE A 363 -14.63 19.71 -9.21
N ASN A 364 -13.81 20.71 -9.54
CA ASN A 364 -13.88 21.45 -10.81
C ASN A 364 -15.30 21.93 -11.20
N GLY A 365 -16.09 22.36 -10.20
CA GLY A 365 -17.45 22.87 -10.39
C GLY A 365 -18.54 21.80 -10.52
N ARG A 366 -18.20 20.52 -10.38
CA ARG A 366 -19.17 19.40 -10.36
C ARG A 366 -19.37 18.93 -8.93
N LYS A 367 -20.63 18.67 -8.56
CA LYS A 367 -21.00 18.19 -7.23
C LYS A 367 -20.88 16.67 -7.18
N HIS A 368 -20.26 16.18 -6.11
CA HIS A 368 -20.06 14.78 -5.80
C HIS A 368 -20.54 14.47 -4.37
N GLY A 369 -20.62 13.18 -4.03
CA GLY A 369 -21.00 12.69 -2.71
C GLY A 369 -19.82 12.20 -1.88
N LEU A 370 -20.03 12.12 -0.57
CA LEU A 370 -19.21 11.33 0.35
C LEU A 370 -20.09 10.24 0.94
N LEU A 371 -19.86 8.99 0.54
CA LEU A 371 -20.61 7.85 1.04
C LEU A 371 -19.95 7.37 2.34
N LEU A 372 -20.64 7.65 3.45
CA LEU A 372 -20.21 7.23 4.77
C LEU A 372 -20.42 5.73 4.91
N VAL A 373 -19.35 5.01 5.19
CA VAL A 373 -19.36 3.57 5.49
C VAL A 373 -19.16 3.42 6.99
N ILE A 374 -20.15 2.84 7.66
CA ILE A 374 -20.11 2.58 9.10
C ILE A 374 -20.13 1.08 9.32
N GLU A 375 -19.06 0.55 9.91
CA GLU A 375 -19.08 -0.81 10.41
C GLU A 375 -19.92 -0.92 11.69
N VAL A 376 -20.79 -1.93 11.74
CA VAL A 376 -21.74 -2.17 12.82
C VAL A 376 -21.73 -3.64 13.23
N PHE A 377 -22.30 -3.94 14.40
CA PHE A 377 -22.48 -5.34 14.80
C PHE A 377 -23.52 -6.04 13.92
N ARG A 378 -23.44 -7.38 13.84
CA ARG A 378 -24.45 -8.18 13.12
C ARG A 378 -25.87 -7.91 13.63
N SER A 379 -26.07 -7.84 14.95
CA SER A 379 -27.38 -7.53 15.54
C SER A 379 -27.91 -6.15 15.13
N GLU A 380 -27.03 -5.17 14.96
CA GLU A 380 -27.38 -3.82 14.50
C GLU A 380 -27.76 -3.82 13.02
N MET A 381 -27.02 -4.53 12.17
CA MET A 381 -27.38 -4.69 10.76
C MET A 381 -28.72 -5.43 10.61
N GLU A 382 -28.95 -6.51 11.36
CA GLU A 382 -30.23 -7.22 11.38
C GLU A 382 -31.38 -6.31 11.83
N TYR A 383 -31.15 -5.48 12.85
CA TYR A 383 -32.11 -4.46 13.27
C TYR A 383 -32.38 -3.42 12.16
N ALA A 384 -31.35 -2.95 11.46
CA ALA A 384 -31.49 -2.03 10.33
C ALA A 384 -32.28 -2.66 9.18
N MET A 385 -32.04 -3.94 8.87
CA MET A 385 -32.80 -4.69 7.86
C MET A 385 -34.28 -4.84 8.25
N GLU A 386 -34.58 -5.05 9.54
CA GLU A 386 -35.96 -5.23 10.02
C GLU A 386 -36.72 -3.91 10.21
N LYS A 387 -36.06 -2.89 10.78
CA LYS A 387 -36.68 -1.64 11.24
C LYS A 387 -36.35 -0.42 10.37
N GLY A 388 -35.41 -0.56 9.44
CA GLY A 388 -34.89 0.49 8.58
C GLY A 388 -33.64 1.16 9.15
N SER A 389 -32.62 1.36 8.29
CA SER A 389 -31.31 1.93 8.65
C SER A 389 -31.38 3.29 9.35
N ASN A 390 -32.33 4.15 8.98
CA ASN A 390 -32.52 5.44 9.67
C ASN A 390 -32.72 5.30 11.17
N ARG A 391 -33.45 4.25 11.61
CA ARG A 391 -33.65 4.01 13.05
C ARG A 391 -32.37 3.57 13.74
N LEU A 392 -31.55 2.73 13.08
CA LEU A 392 -30.24 2.38 13.61
C LEU A 392 -29.33 3.61 13.69
N LEU A 393 -29.28 4.43 12.64
CA LEU A 393 -28.48 5.65 12.61
C LEU A 393 -28.89 6.64 13.71
N ASP A 394 -30.18 6.76 14.00
CA ASP A 394 -30.69 7.57 15.12
C ASP A 394 -30.24 7.01 16.48
N LEU A 395 -30.26 5.68 16.67
CA LEU A 395 -29.76 5.03 17.88
C LEU A 395 -28.24 5.23 18.05
N LEU A 396 -27.47 5.06 16.98
CA LEU A 396 -26.02 5.32 16.97
C LEU A 396 -25.72 6.78 17.35
N LYS A 397 -26.51 7.75 16.86
CA LYS A 397 -26.40 9.17 17.24
C LYS A 397 -26.74 9.39 18.71
N GLU A 398 -27.86 8.83 19.20
CA GLU A 398 -28.29 8.94 20.60
C GLU A 398 -27.21 8.40 21.57
N LYS A 399 -26.56 7.30 21.21
CA LYS A 399 -25.51 6.66 22.02
C LYS A 399 -24.10 7.23 21.81
N GLY A 400 -23.92 8.20 20.90
CA GLY A 400 -22.61 8.80 20.62
C GLY A 400 -21.63 7.88 19.88
N HIS A 401 -22.17 6.95 19.09
CA HIS A 401 -21.42 6.02 18.23
C HIS A 401 -21.48 6.37 16.74
N TYR A 402 -22.33 7.32 16.33
CA TYR A 402 -22.26 7.91 14.99
C TYR A 402 -21.17 9.02 14.93
N PRO A 403 -20.34 9.11 13.87
CA PRO A 403 -20.30 8.30 12.63
C PRO A 403 -19.20 7.22 12.63
N TYR A 404 -18.91 6.60 13.78
CA TYR A 404 -17.68 5.82 13.97
C TYR A 404 -17.85 4.34 13.61
N SER A 405 -16.80 3.75 13.01
CA SER A 405 -16.70 2.31 12.80
C SER A 405 -16.00 1.58 13.96
N ASP A 406 -15.75 2.28 15.07
CA ASP A 406 -15.11 1.68 16.24
C ASP A 406 -16.09 0.71 16.94
N LEU A 407 -15.69 -0.56 17.03
CA LEU A 407 -16.46 -1.65 17.65
C LEU A 407 -16.01 -1.97 19.10
N ASP A 408 -15.21 -1.09 19.71
CA ASP A 408 -14.84 -1.13 21.13
C ASP A 408 -15.99 -0.62 22.04
N ARG A 409 -17.20 -1.14 21.79
CA ARG A 409 -18.47 -0.77 22.42
C ARG A 409 -19.44 -1.95 22.43
N GLU A 410 -20.51 -1.84 23.19
CA GLU A 410 -21.65 -2.76 23.05
C GLU A 410 -22.54 -2.37 21.85
N PRO A 411 -23.27 -3.33 21.25
CA PRO A 411 -24.33 -3.03 20.29
C PRO A 411 -25.41 -2.12 20.88
N VAL A 412 -26.02 -1.25 20.07
CA VAL A 412 -27.04 -0.28 20.53
C VAL A 412 -28.48 -0.83 20.56
N VAL A 413 -28.67 -2.10 20.19
CA VAL A 413 -29.99 -2.76 20.00
C VAL A 413 -30.19 -3.97 20.89
#